data_AF-A0A382QP29-F1
#
_entry.id   AF-A0A382QP29-F1
#
_cell.length_a   1.000
_cell.length_b   1.000
_cell.length_c   1.000
_cell.angle_alpha   90.00
_cell.angle_beta   90.00
_cell.angle_gamma   90.00
#
_symmetry.space_group_name_H-M   'P 1'
#
loop_
_entity.id
_entity.type
_entity.pdbx_description
1 polymer ?
#
loop_
_entity_poly.entity_id
_entity_poly.type
_entity_poly.pdbx_seq_one_letter_code
_entity_poly.pdbx_strand_id
1 'polypeptide(L)'
;MALPILETATFELTLPSKDVKVKFRPFLVKEEKILLQALESGSNTEMTNALKQIVHACTFGNLDINTLPTFDVEYVFLQIRAKSVGEITKLRLLCPDDKTTYGEVEVDLSKVEVHVDDNHTNNIVVDEKKKIGIVMSYPTINS
;
A
#
# COMPACT_ATOMS: atom_id res chain seq x y z
N MET A 1 -34.95 -3.70 -12.39
CA MET A 1 -33.94 -4.37 -13.23
C MET A 1 -32.62 -4.32 -12.47
N ALA A 2 -32.01 -5.47 -12.19
CA ALA A 2 -30.69 -5.48 -11.56
C ALA A 2 -29.68 -4.86 -12.53
N LEU A 3 -28.92 -3.88 -12.05
CA LEU A 3 -27.82 -3.29 -12.83
C LEU A 3 -26.84 -4.41 -13.21
N PRO A 4 -26.36 -4.47 -14.47
CA PRO A 4 -25.31 -5.40 -14.84
C PRO A 4 -24.10 -5.17 -13.94
N ILE A 5 -23.70 -6.21 -13.23
CA ILE A 5 -22.44 -6.23 -12.49
C ILE A 5 -21.32 -6.35 -13.52
N LEU A 6 -20.45 -5.34 -13.57
CA LEU A 6 -19.27 -5.37 -14.42
C LEU A 6 -18.35 -6.51 -13.93
N GLU A 7 -18.19 -7.54 -14.76
CA GLU A 7 -17.17 -8.55 -14.52
C GLU A 7 -15.80 -7.90 -14.70
N THR A 8 -15.00 -7.93 -13.63
CA THR A 8 -13.65 -7.39 -13.61
C THR A 8 -12.66 -8.53 -13.36
N ALA A 9 -11.50 -8.46 -14.00
CA ALA A 9 -10.43 -9.43 -13.75
C ALA A 9 -10.05 -9.39 -12.26
N THR A 10 -10.01 -10.56 -11.64
CA THR A 10 -9.62 -10.72 -10.25
C THR A 10 -8.24 -11.37 -10.18
N PHE A 11 -7.37 -10.80 -9.37
CA PHE A 11 -6.00 -11.26 -9.14
C PHE A 11 -5.84 -11.64 -7.67
N GLU A 12 -4.81 -12.44 -7.39
CA GLU A 12 -4.45 -12.84 -6.02
C GLU A 12 -3.10 -12.21 -5.65
N LEU A 13 -3.01 -11.69 -4.43
CA LEU A 13 -1.77 -11.21 -3.82
C LEU A 13 -1.60 -11.85 -2.44
N THR A 14 -0.37 -12.04 -2.00
CA THR A 14 -0.03 -12.48 -0.64
C THR A 14 0.43 -11.30 0.19
N LEU A 15 -0.17 -11.09 1.37
CA LEU A 15 0.26 -10.03 2.28
C LEU A 15 1.63 -10.36 2.89
N PRO A 16 2.60 -9.42 2.86
CA PRO A 16 3.94 -9.67 3.38
C PRO A 16 3.97 -9.85 4.90
N SER A 17 3.03 -9.26 5.65
CA SER A 17 3.02 -9.40 7.13
C SER A 17 2.52 -10.74 7.66
N LYS A 18 1.55 -11.36 6.97
CA LYS A 18 0.74 -12.46 7.53
C LYS A 18 0.62 -13.67 6.58
N ASP A 19 1.26 -13.63 5.41
CA ASP A 19 1.16 -14.65 4.36
C ASP A 19 -0.29 -15.00 3.97
N VAL A 20 -1.21 -14.05 4.14
CA VAL A 20 -2.63 -14.23 3.80
C VAL A 20 -2.84 -13.90 2.33
N LYS A 21 -3.49 -14.81 1.60
CA LYS A 21 -3.91 -14.58 0.22
C LYS A 21 -5.16 -13.70 0.18
N VAL A 22 -5.07 -12.61 -0.56
CA VAL A 22 -6.14 -11.63 -0.74
C VAL A 22 -6.44 -11.52 -2.23
N LYS A 23 -7.73 -11.53 -2.56
CA LYS A 23 -8.20 -11.26 -3.93
C LYS A 23 -8.40 -9.77 -4.11
N PHE A 24 -7.94 -9.25 -5.24
CA PHE A 24 -8.13 -7.86 -5.60
C PHE A 24 -8.52 -7.69 -7.07
N ARG A 25 -9.08 -6.53 -7.41
CA ARG A 25 -9.35 -6.11 -8.79
C ARG A 25 -8.65 -4.79 -9.12
N PRO A 26 -8.40 -4.49 -10.41
CA PRO A 26 -7.94 -3.17 -10.85
C PRO A 26 -8.95 -2.05 -10.55
N PHE A 27 -8.47 -0.80 -10.61
CA PHE A 27 -9.28 0.40 -10.51
C PHE A 27 -10.37 0.43 -11.58
N LEU A 28 -11.56 0.91 -11.21
CA LEU A 28 -12.51 1.45 -12.17
C LEU A 28 -12.30 2.97 -12.23
N VAL A 29 -12.94 3.58 -13.22
CA VAL A 29 -12.99 5.04 -13.40
C VAL A 29 -13.41 5.78 -12.12
N LYS A 30 -14.22 5.13 -11.27
CA LYS A 30 -14.63 5.69 -9.98
C LYS A 30 -13.46 5.82 -9.00
N GLU A 31 -12.68 4.76 -8.79
CA GLU A 31 -11.54 4.78 -7.87
C GLU A 31 -10.42 5.70 -8.38
N GLU A 32 -10.20 5.74 -9.69
CA GLU A 32 -9.25 6.66 -10.30
C GLU A 32 -9.63 8.12 -10.05
N LYS A 33 -10.92 8.47 -10.18
CA LYS A 33 -11.42 9.81 -9.88
C LYS A 33 -11.24 10.20 -8.41
N ILE A 34 -11.47 9.28 -7.48
CA ILE A 34 -11.25 9.52 -6.04
C ILE A 34 -9.77 9.84 -5.78
N LEU A 35 -8.86 9.10 -6.40
CA LEU A 35 -7.42 9.35 -6.27
C LEU A 35 -7.04 10.73 -6.83
N LEU A 36 -7.56 11.10 -8.00
CA LEU A 36 -7.29 12.40 -8.62
C LEU A 36 -7.81 13.57 -7.76
N GLN A 37 -9.02 13.45 -7.22
CA GLN A 37 -9.58 14.48 -6.33
C GLN A 37 -8.75 14.66 -5.06
N ALA A 38 -8.27 13.56 -4.48
CA ALA A 38 -7.40 13.61 -3.31
C ALA A 38 -6.03 14.23 -3.62
N LEU A 39 -5.49 13.99 -4.83
CA LEU A 39 -4.26 14.60 -5.30
C LEU A 39 -4.42 16.12 -5.50
N GLU A 40 -5.55 16.56 -6.07
CA GLU A 40 -5.86 17.98 -6.28
C GLU A 40 -6.05 18.75 -4.97
N SER A 41 -6.56 18.09 -3.93
CA SER A 41 -6.74 18.69 -2.60
C SER A 41 -5.42 19.01 -1.89
N GLY A 42 -4.35 18.26 -2.17
CA GLY A 42 -3.03 18.44 -1.56
C GLY A 42 -2.97 18.12 -0.05
N SER A 43 -4.07 17.66 0.54
CA SER A 43 -4.12 17.27 1.95
C SER A 43 -3.71 15.81 2.15
N ASN A 44 -2.71 15.57 2.99
CA ASN A 44 -2.27 14.21 3.36
C ASN A 44 -3.38 13.37 4.00
N THR A 45 -4.32 14.00 4.72
CA THR A 45 -5.42 13.28 5.36
C THR A 45 -6.42 12.77 4.32
N GLU A 46 -6.69 13.56 3.29
CA GLU A 46 -7.58 13.17 2.19
C GLU A 46 -6.94 12.10 1.30
N MET A 47 -5.64 12.20 1.01
CA MET A 47 -4.91 11.13 0.32
C MET A 47 -4.97 9.81 1.09
N THR A 48 -4.73 9.85 2.41
CA THR A 48 -4.79 8.65 3.25
C THR A 48 -6.20 8.04 3.26
N ASN A 49 -7.24 8.88 3.33
CA ASN A 49 -8.63 8.40 3.27
C ASN A 49 -8.99 7.81 1.91
N ALA A 50 -8.54 8.43 0.82
CA ALA A 50 -8.72 7.92 -0.53
C ALA A 50 -8.05 6.55 -0.70
N LEU A 51 -6.80 6.40 -0.24
CA LEU A 51 -6.10 5.11 -0.23
C LEU A 51 -6.89 4.02 0.50
N LYS A 52 -7.40 4.32 1.71
CA LYS A 52 -8.25 3.38 2.47
C LYS A 52 -9.49 2.98 1.67
N GLN A 53 -10.20 3.93 1.10
CA GLN A 53 -11.41 3.65 0.33
C GLN A 53 -11.12 2.79 -0.90
N ILE A 54 -10.04 3.08 -1.61
CA ILE A 54 -9.62 2.37 -2.82
C ILE A 54 -9.22 0.94 -2.49
N VAL A 55 -8.33 0.74 -1.50
CA VAL A 55 -7.89 -0.60 -1.10
C VAL A 55 -9.07 -1.43 -0.62
N HIS A 56 -10.01 -0.84 0.14
CA HIS A 56 -11.20 -1.54 0.63
C HIS A 56 -12.10 -1.99 -0.52
N ALA A 57 -12.38 -1.08 -1.46
CA ALA A 57 -13.25 -1.36 -2.60
C ALA A 57 -12.61 -2.36 -3.58
N CYS A 58 -11.30 -2.29 -3.77
CA CYS A 58 -10.57 -3.17 -4.70
C CYS A 58 -10.30 -4.56 -4.12
N THR A 59 -10.35 -4.74 -2.79
CA THR A 59 -10.23 -6.04 -2.11
C THR A 59 -11.58 -6.63 -1.69
N PHE A 60 -12.68 -6.12 -2.26
CA PHE A 60 -14.06 -6.57 -1.99
C PHE A 60 -14.49 -6.47 -0.52
N GLY A 61 -13.84 -5.61 0.25
CA GLY A 61 -14.11 -5.45 1.69
C GLY A 61 -13.60 -6.59 2.56
N ASN A 62 -12.84 -7.53 2.02
CA ASN A 62 -12.26 -8.66 2.78
C ASN A 62 -11.14 -8.22 3.72
N LEU A 63 -10.63 -6.98 3.56
CA LEU A 63 -9.48 -6.46 4.26
C LEU A 63 -9.89 -5.34 5.24
N ASP A 64 -9.56 -5.52 6.53
CA ASP A 64 -9.70 -4.46 7.53
C ASP A 64 -8.43 -3.60 7.59
N ILE A 65 -8.43 -2.55 6.78
CA ILE A 65 -7.30 -1.63 6.55
C ILE A 65 -6.90 -0.87 7.82
N ASN A 66 -7.81 -0.74 8.80
CA ASN A 66 -7.50 -0.03 10.04
C ASN A 66 -6.59 -0.84 10.96
N THR A 67 -6.56 -2.16 10.80
CA THR A 67 -5.79 -3.09 11.63
C THR A 67 -4.50 -3.56 10.96
N LEU A 68 -4.36 -3.27 9.66
CA LEU A 68 -3.20 -3.69 8.90
C LEU A 68 -2.02 -2.75 9.09
N PRO A 69 -0.79 -3.29 9.04
CA PRO A 69 0.41 -2.49 8.98
C PRO A 69 0.38 -1.56 7.76
N THR A 70 0.91 -0.34 7.91
CA THR A 70 0.93 0.65 6.82
C THR A 70 1.59 0.11 5.55
N PHE A 71 2.69 -0.65 5.69
CA PHE A 71 3.40 -1.23 4.55
C PHE A 71 2.59 -2.30 3.80
N ASP A 72 1.73 -3.07 4.48
CA ASP A 72 0.81 -4.01 3.81
C ASP A 72 -0.19 -3.25 2.94
N VAL A 73 -0.73 -2.15 3.46
CA VAL A 73 -1.71 -1.32 2.74
C VAL A 73 -1.06 -0.67 1.51
N GLU A 74 0.15 -0.15 1.66
CA GLU A 74 0.93 0.42 0.56
C GLU A 74 1.30 -0.64 -0.48
N TYR A 75 1.72 -1.82 -0.05
CA TYR A 75 2.04 -2.94 -0.95
C TYR A 75 0.82 -3.35 -1.77
N VAL A 76 -0.33 -3.56 -1.13
CA VAL A 76 -1.60 -3.87 -1.82
C VAL A 76 -1.96 -2.77 -2.81
N PHE A 77 -1.85 -1.50 -2.41
CA PHE A 77 -2.11 -0.37 -3.29
C PHE A 77 -1.19 -0.35 -4.51
N LEU A 78 0.12 -0.59 -4.33
CA LEU A 78 1.09 -0.66 -5.43
C LEU A 78 0.74 -1.78 -6.42
N GLN A 79 0.36 -2.96 -5.93
CA GLN A 79 -0.05 -4.08 -6.78
C GLN A 79 -1.34 -3.76 -7.56
N ILE A 80 -2.33 -3.15 -6.91
CA ILE A 80 -3.55 -2.69 -7.60
C ILE A 80 -3.20 -1.66 -8.66
N ARG A 81 -2.38 -0.65 -8.33
CA ARG A 81 -1.97 0.41 -9.25
C ARG A 81 -1.21 -0.14 -10.45
N ALA A 82 -0.28 -1.06 -10.25
CA ALA A 82 0.51 -1.71 -11.29
C ALA A 82 -0.39 -2.41 -12.32
N LYS A 83 -1.43 -3.13 -11.87
CA LYS A 83 -2.39 -3.81 -12.75
C LYS A 83 -3.45 -2.88 -13.37
N SER A 84 -3.59 -1.66 -12.86
CA SER A 84 -4.61 -0.71 -13.33
C SER A 84 -4.09 0.26 -14.38
N VAL A 85 -2.92 0.86 -14.14
CA VAL A 85 -2.37 1.95 -14.99
C VAL A 85 -1.15 1.50 -15.78
N GLY A 86 -0.35 0.60 -15.20
CA GLY A 86 0.87 0.10 -15.81
C GLY A 86 1.94 -0.20 -14.76
N GLU A 87 2.81 -1.15 -15.08
CA GLU A 87 3.85 -1.65 -14.17
C GLU A 87 5.04 -0.70 -14.07
N ILE A 88 5.35 0.04 -15.15
CA ILE A 88 6.48 0.99 -15.18
C ILE A 88 5.99 2.40 -14.87
N THR A 89 6.55 3.02 -13.82
CA THR A 89 6.31 4.41 -13.43
C THR A 89 7.54 5.26 -13.70
N LYS A 90 7.34 6.40 -14.35
CA LYS A 90 8.36 7.43 -14.56
C LYS A 90 8.39 8.37 -13.37
N LEU A 91 9.51 8.42 -12.66
CA LEU A 91 9.75 9.33 -11.55
C LEU A 91 10.67 10.45 -12.00
N ARG A 92 10.35 11.68 -11.59
CA ARG A 92 11.24 12.83 -11.72
C ARG A 92 11.81 13.14 -10.35
N LEU A 93 13.06 12.74 -10.14
CA LEU A 93 13.74 12.85 -8.86
C LEU A 93 14.70 14.04 -8.89
N LEU A 94 14.70 14.83 -7.82
CA LEU A 94 15.68 15.91 -7.66
C LEU A 94 17.06 15.29 -7.44
N CYS A 95 18.03 15.68 -8.27
CA CYS A 95 19.40 15.19 -8.13
C CYS A 95 19.99 15.69 -6.79
N PRO A 96 20.55 14.79 -5.97
CA PRO A 96 21.10 15.18 -4.66
C PRO A 96 22.37 16.04 -4.80
N ASP A 97 23.05 15.95 -5.95
CA ASP A 97 24.33 16.61 -6.21
C ASP A 97 24.19 18.12 -6.42
N ASP A 98 23.14 18.56 -7.11
CA ASP A 98 22.95 19.97 -7.48
C ASP A 98 21.66 20.59 -6.95
N LYS A 99 20.77 19.79 -6.34
CA LYS A 99 19.44 20.18 -5.82
C LYS A 99 18.61 21.03 -6.78
N THR A 100 18.87 20.94 -8.08
CA THR A 100 18.26 21.81 -9.09
C THR A 100 17.86 21.07 -10.35
N THR A 101 18.62 20.05 -10.77
CA THR A 101 18.22 19.22 -11.90
C THR A 101 17.31 18.09 -11.45
N TYR A 102 16.40 17.70 -12.35
CA TYR A 102 15.51 16.56 -12.16
C TYR A 102 15.94 15.44 -13.11
N GLY A 103 16.34 14.31 -12.55
CA GLY A 103 16.59 13.08 -13.30
C GLY A 103 15.31 12.30 -13.53
N GLU A 104 15.14 11.76 -14.74
CA GLU A 104 14.04 10.84 -15.07
C GLU A 104 14.50 9.40 -14.87
N VAL A 105 13.77 8.67 -14.01
CA VAL A 105 14.04 7.25 -13.72
C VAL A 105 12.76 6.45 -13.92
N GLU A 106 12.89 5.31 -14.59
CA GLU A 106 11.80 4.34 -14.74
C GLU A 106 11.91 3.28 -13.64
N VAL A 107 10.85 3.13 -12.85
CA VAL A 107 10.75 2.15 -11.77
C VAL A 107 9.62 1.17 -12.08
N ASP A 108 9.94 -0.12 -11.99
CA ASP A 108 9.00 -1.22 -12.16
C ASP A 108 8.33 -1.55 -10.82
N LEU A 109 7.05 -1.21 -10.70
CA LEU A 109 6.24 -1.39 -9.49
C LEU A 109 5.96 -2.87 -9.19
N SER A 110 5.99 -3.75 -10.20
CA SER A 110 5.75 -5.19 -10.02
C SER A 110 6.89 -5.87 -9.26
N LYS A 111 8.10 -5.28 -9.30
CA LYS A 111 9.30 -5.80 -8.63
C LYS A 111 9.52 -5.23 -7.23
N VAL A 112 8.63 -4.36 -6.78
CA VAL A 112 8.73 -3.80 -5.43
C VAL A 112 8.32 -4.87 -4.43
N GLU A 113 9.30 -5.34 -3.67
CA GLU A 113 9.12 -6.35 -2.61
C GLU A 113 9.34 -5.71 -1.24
N VAL A 114 8.61 -6.21 -0.23
CA VAL A 114 8.83 -5.81 1.16
C VAL A 114 9.89 -6.74 1.74
N HIS A 115 11.06 -6.20 2.02
CA HIS A 115 12.13 -6.93 2.69
C HIS A 115 11.98 -6.82 4.20
N VAL A 116 11.86 -7.97 4.87
CA VAL A 116 11.93 -8.09 6.33
C VAL A 116 13.22 -8.81 6.65
N ASP A 117 14.16 -8.14 7.31
CA ASP A 117 15.41 -8.77 7.73
C ASP A 117 15.16 -9.86 8.78
N ASP A 118 15.91 -10.96 8.70
CA ASP A 118 15.81 -12.07 9.66
C ASP A 118 16.12 -11.67 11.11
N ASN A 119 16.86 -10.57 11.29
CA ASN A 119 17.19 -10.00 12.59
C ASN A 119 16.11 -9.05 13.13
N HIS A 120 15.01 -8.86 12.39
CA HIS A 120 13.91 -8.02 12.83
C HIS A 120 13.10 -8.73 13.92
N THR A 121 13.23 -8.26 15.17
CA THR A 121 12.45 -8.75 16.31
C THR A 121 11.48 -7.68 16.80
N ASN A 122 10.23 -8.10 16.99
CA ASN A 122 9.19 -7.28 17.62
C ASN A 122 9.24 -7.32 19.16
N ASN A 123 10.14 -8.12 19.73
CA ASN A 123 10.30 -8.28 21.16
C ASN A 123 11.50 -7.47 21.66
N ILE A 124 11.23 -6.38 22.38
CA ILE A 124 12.25 -5.54 23.01
C ILE A 124 12.39 -6.02 24.46
N VAL A 125 13.48 -6.72 24.76
CA VAL A 125 13.79 -7.16 26.12
C VAL A 125 14.37 -5.98 26.90
N VAL A 126 13.71 -5.57 27.98
CA VAL A 126 14.12 -4.43 28.82
C VAL A 126 14.99 -4.89 29.99
N ASP A 127 14.74 -6.09 30.52
CA ASP A 127 15.53 -6.69 31.60
C ASP A 127 15.69 -8.20 31.36
N GLU A 128 16.91 -8.61 30.99
CA GLU A 128 17.26 -10.01 30.68
C GLU A 128 17.16 -10.93 31.92
N LYS A 129 17.41 -10.40 33.13
CA LYS A 129 17.41 -11.18 34.37
C LYS A 129 15.99 -11.45 34.86
N LYS A 130 15.09 -10.48 34.68
CA LYS A 130 13.67 -10.60 35.07
C LYS A 130 12.78 -11.09 33.94
N LYS A 131 13.31 -11.29 32.73
CA LYS A 131 12.56 -11.64 31.51
C LYS A 131 11.38 -10.68 31.26
N ILE A 132 11.60 -9.40 31.53
CA ILE A 132 10.59 -8.36 31.27
C ILE A 132 10.91 -7.76 29.91
N GLY A 133 9.94 -7.80 29.00
CA GLY A 133 10.06 -7.26 27.65
C GLY A 133 8.72 -6.73 27.16
N ILE A 134 8.79 -5.94 26.09
CA ILE A 134 7.63 -5.37 25.42
C ILE A 134 7.58 -5.98 24.02
N VAL A 135 6.44 -6.59 23.69
CA VAL A 135 6.15 -7.03 22.32
C VAL A 135 5.40 -5.89 21.63
N MET A 136 6.03 -5.28 20.63
CA MET A 136 5.44 -4.19 19.87
C MET A 136 4.69 -4.72 18.65
N SER A 137 3.60 -4.03 18.29
CA SER A 137 2.89 -4.26 17.04
C SER A 137 3.37 -3.27 15.98
N TYR A 138 3.24 -3.63 14.71
CA TYR A 138 3.53 -2.70 13.63
C TYR A 138 2.58 -1.50 13.62
N PRO A 139 3.06 -0.30 13.22
CA PRO A 139 2.22 0.87 13.10
C PRO A 139 1.13 0.65 12.04
N THR A 140 -0.05 1.18 12.33
CA THR A 140 -1.21 1.12 11.45
C THR A 140 -1.54 2.53 10.96
N ILE A 141 -2.31 2.67 9.90
CA ILE A 141 -2.64 4.00 9.35
C ILE A 141 -3.36 4.93 10.35
N ASN A 142 -3.98 4.37 11.40
CA ASN A 142 -4.68 5.17 12.42
C ASN A 142 -3.80 5.61 13.59
N SER A 143 -2.57 5.11 13.71
CA SER A 143 -1.76 5.26 14.92
C SER A 143 -0.31 5.60 14.68
#